data_AF-A0A9D8FV28-F1
#
_entry.id   AF-A0A9D8FV28-F1
#
_cell.length_a   1.000
_cell.length_b   1.000
_cell.length_c   1.000
_cell.angle_alpha   90.00
_cell.angle_beta   90.00
_cell.angle_gamma   90.00
#
_symmetry.space_group_name_H-M   'P 1'
#
loop_
_entity.id
_entity.type
_entity.pdbx_description
1 polymer ?
#
loop_
_entity_poly.entity_id
_entity_poly.type
_entity_poly.pdbx_seq_one_letter_code
_entity_poly.pdbx_strand_id
1 'polypeptide(L)'
;MRIRVASNMTPTEIHQAVAGFDRRYVEHWDTWLAAPASGRVIQLGAILRKWQAARPRTTRRPKAEAKHGPPFLEDLVAQAELHLALLGNIGLTTLHHLTPPQYDALCQLWEILGGVAVEKPASEVGITKAVLLLTRGRIGPALDSRVRAGLGIGRVRSPKEWVRLLIAIEADIRGFESAHGVSFRGAVPEEFRGLGWGRLYDMVLGPRER
;
A
#
# COMPACT_ATOMS: atom_id res chain seq x y z
N MET A 1 -4.12 -5.16 -18.91
CA MET A 1 -4.96 -5.37 -17.70
C MET A 1 -5.83 -4.16 -17.53
N ARG A 2 -7.12 -4.33 -17.25
CA ARG A 2 -8.08 -3.22 -17.09
C ARG A 2 -8.71 -3.34 -15.70
N ILE A 3 -8.54 -2.30 -14.89
CA ILE A 3 -9.19 -2.18 -13.58
C ILE A 3 -10.36 -1.21 -13.75
N ARG A 4 -11.52 -1.57 -13.19
CA ARG A 4 -12.75 -0.75 -13.21
C ARG A 4 -13.51 -0.88 -11.89
N VAL A 5 -12.86 -0.54 -10.79
CA VAL A 5 -13.53 -0.55 -9.48
C VAL A 5 -14.13 0.81 -9.25
N ALA A 6 -13.29 1.83 -9.12
CA ALA A 6 -13.72 3.20 -8.83
C ALA A 6 -14.57 3.75 -9.98
N SER A 7 -14.16 3.56 -11.23
CA SER A 7 -14.89 4.06 -12.40
C SER A 7 -16.26 3.45 -12.62
N ASN A 8 -16.61 2.37 -11.89
CA ASN A 8 -17.94 1.77 -11.90
C ASN A 8 -18.77 2.13 -10.66
N MET A 9 -18.23 2.92 -9.74
CA MET A 9 -18.91 3.37 -8.51
C MET A 9 -19.32 4.82 -8.64
N THR A 10 -20.48 5.16 -8.09
CA THR A 10 -20.93 6.54 -7.87
C THR A 10 -20.14 7.20 -6.73
N PRO A 11 -20.14 8.55 -6.63
CA PRO A 11 -19.51 9.23 -5.49
C PRO A 11 -20.06 8.78 -4.13
N THR A 12 -21.36 8.51 -4.02
CA THR A 12 -21.98 7.99 -2.80
C THR A 12 -21.48 6.60 -2.44
N GLU A 13 -21.30 5.71 -3.41
CA GLU A 13 -20.75 4.38 -3.17
C GLU A 13 -19.28 4.44 -2.72
N ILE A 14 -18.46 5.34 -3.30
CA ILE A 14 -17.08 5.58 -2.84
C ILE A 14 -17.10 6.08 -1.39
N HIS A 15 -17.96 7.05 -1.07
CA HIS A 15 -18.10 7.57 0.28
C HIS A 15 -18.43 6.47 1.28
N GLN A 16 -19.47 5.67 0.98
CA GLN A 16 -19.92 4.57 1.84
C GLN A 16 -18.86 3.47 1.98
N ALA A 17 -18.16 3.13 0.89
CA ALA A 17 -17.09 2.15 0.92
C ALA A 17 -15.94 2.58 1.83
N VAL A 18 -15.52 3.85 1.76
CA VAL A 18 -14.46 4.36 2.64
C VAL A 18 -14.95 4.51 4.08
N ALA A 19 -16.17 5.03 4.30
CA ALA A 19 -16.76 5.17 5.63
C ALA A 19 -16.94 3.83 6.35
N GLY A 20 -17.29 2.77 5.63
CA GLY A 20 -17.47 1.43 6.18
C GLY A 20 -16.17 0.65 6.40
N PHE A 21 -15.00 1.24 6.15
CA PHE A 21 -13.72 0.57 6.32
C PHE A 21 -13.45 0.22 7.79
N ASP A 22 -12.96 -1.00 8.05
CA ASP A 22 -12.77 -1.53 9.40
C ASP A 22 -11.92 -0.60 10.29
N ARG A 23 -12.54 -0.08 11.35
CA ARG A 23 -11.97 0.96 12.22
C ARG A 23 -10.66 0.52 12.89
N ARG A 24 -10.45 -0.77 13.13
CA ARG A 24 -9.17 -1.27 13.69
C ARG A 24 -8.01 -0.96 12.76
N TYR A 25 -8.22 -1.02 11.45
CA TYR A 25 -7.18 -0.69 10.47
C TYR A 25 -6.96 0.82 10.35
N VAL A 26 -7.96 1.65 10.66
CA VAL A 26 -7.80 3.10 10.80
C VAL A 26 -6.93 3.40 12.02
N GLU A 27 -7.26 2.83 13.18
CA GLU A 27 -6.47 3.03 14.42
C GLU A 27 -5.02 2.56 14.27
N HIS A 28 -4.79 1.42 13.61
CA HIS A 28 -3.44 0.95 13.26
C HIS A 28 -2.68 1.97 12.39
N TRP A 29 -3.37 2.60 11.45
CA TRP A 29 -2.81 3.61 10.56
C TRP A 29 -2.50 4.91 11.28
N ASP A 30 -3.38 5.38 12.16
CA ASP A 30 -3.13 6.59 12.94
C ASP A 30 -1.93 6.39 13.88
N THR A 31 -1.85 5.21 14.51
CA THR A 31 -0.68 4.83 15.32
C THR A 31 0.61 4.81 14.48
N TRP A 32 0.56 4.37 13.22
CA TRP A 32 1.69 4.43 12.29
C TRP A 32 2.13 5.87 12.03
N LEU A 33 1.18 6.73 11.67
CA LEU A 33 1.46 8.11 11.28
C LEU A 33 1.99 8.94 12.44
N ALA A 34 1.52 8.67 13.66
CA ALA A 34 1.94 9.31 14.90
C ALA A 34 3.31 8.80 15.42
N ALA A 35 3.85 7.72 14.86
CA ALA A 35 5.10 7.13 15.36
C ALA A 35 6.30 8.10 15.20
N PRO A 36 7.06 8.36 16.28
CA PRO A 36 8.25 9.19 16.21
C PRO A 36 9.33 8.52 15.37
N ALA A 37 10.26 9.29 14.82
CA ALA A 37 11.32 8.78 13.95
C ALA A 37 12.12 7.64 14.61
N SER A 38 12.49 7.79 15.88
CA SER A 38 13.23 6.78 16.66
C SER A 38 12.46 5.48 16.90
N GLY A 39 11.12 5.52 16.90
CA GLY A 39 10.26 4.35 17.11
C GLY A 39 9.67 3.78 15.81
N ARG A 40 9.98 4.38 14.66
CA ARG A 40 9.27 4.11 13.39
C ARG A 40 9.48 2.67 12.92
N VAL A 41 10.70 2.12 12.99
CA VAL A 41 10.94 0.72 12.55
C VAL A 41 10.24 -0.29 13.46
N ILE A 42 10.20 -0.03 14.77
CA ILE A 42 9.47 -0.86 15.74
C ILE A 42 7.98 -0.86 15.41
N GLN A 43 7.40 0.33 15.19
CA GLN A 43 5.99 0.46 14.84
C GLN A 43 5.66 -0.21 13.49
N LEU A 44 6.54 -0.07 12.49
CA LEU A 44 6.40 -0.74 11.20
C LEU A 44 6.28 -2.26 11.39
N GLY A 45 7.20 -2.86 12.16
CA GLY A 45 7.20 -4.28 12.46
C GLY A 45 5.94 -4.73 13.20
N ALA A 46 5.48 -3.95 14.17
CA ALA A 46 4.24 -4.22 14.90
C ALA A 46 3.02 -4.25 13.98
N ILE A 47 2.89 -3.28 13.08
CA ILE A 47 1.75 -3.19 12.15
C ILE A 47 1.81 -4.28 11.10
N LEU A 48 2.98 -4.55 10.50
CA LEU A 48 3.13 -5.63 9.52
C LEU A 48 2.72 -6.98 10.10
N ARG A 49 3.02 -7.24 11.38
CA ARG A 49 2.56 -8.43 12.10
C ARG A 49 1.05 -8.44 12.33
N LYS A 50 0.48 -7.34 12.83
CA LYS A 50 -0.99 -7.20 13.02
C LYS A 50 -1.75 -7.42 11.71
N TRP A 51 -1.22 -6.90 10.61
CA TRP A 51 -1.79 -7.05 9.28
C TRP A 51 -1.42 -8.37 8.59
N GLN A 52 -0.72 -9.29 9.28
CA GLN A 52 -0.34 -10.60 8.76
C GLN A 52 0.44 -10.53 7.44
N ALA A 53 1.31 -9.54 7.27
CA ALA A 53 2.00 -9.23 6.02
C ALA A 53 2.80 -10.43 5.45
N ALA A 54 3.43 -11.23 6.31
CA ALA A 54 4.26 -12.36 5.88
C ALA A 54 3.54 -13.72 5.89
N ARG A 55 2.26 -13.81 6.32
CA ARG A 55 1.59 -15.11 6.54
C ARG A 55 1.64 -16.01 5.29
N PRO A 56 1.91 -17.33 5.42
CA PRO A 56 2.08 -18.11 6.66
C PRO A 56 3.48 -18.02 7.30
N ARG A 57 4.37 -17.19 6.78
CA ARG A 57 5.76 -17.07 7.21
C ARG A 57 5.92 -16.08 8.36
N THR A 58 7.10 -16.10 8.97
CA THR A 58 7.43 -15.18 10.04
C THR A 58 7.78 -13.81 9.47
N THR A 59 7.10 -12.77 9.95
CA THR A 59 7.50 -11.39 9.65
C THR A 59 8.83 -11.08 10.32
N ARG A 60 9.79 -10.55 9.56
CA ARG A 60 11.08 -10.07 10.04
C ARG A 60 10.90 -9.02 11.13
N ARG A 61 11.82 -8.95 12.07
CA ARG A 61 11.73 -8.10 13.27
C ARG A 61 12.80 -7.01 13.30
N PRO A 62 12.56 -5.92 14.05
CA PRO A 62 13.62 -5.00 14.45
C PRO A 62 14.74 -5.74 15.17
N LYS A 63 15.97 -5.25 15.08
CA LYS A 63 17.16 -5.89 15.69
C LYS A 63 16.97 -6.17 17.19
N ALA A 64 16.34 -5.24 17.92
CA ALA A 64 16.08 -5.37 19.35
C ALA A 64 15.08 -6.50 19.72
N GLU A 65 14.24 -6.95 18.78
CA GLU A 65 13.21 -7.98 18.98
C GLU A 65 13.52 -9.30 18.26
N ALA A 66 14.58 -9.33 17.45
CA ALA A 66 14.81 -10.40 16.49
C ALA A 66 15.31 -11.69 17.16
N LYS A 67 14.69 -12.81 16.79
CA LYS A 67 15.16 -14.18 17.08
C LYS A 67 15.73 -14.87 15.82
N HIS A 68 16.08 -14.08 14.82
CA HIS A 68 16.64 -14.50 13.54
C HIS A 68 17.89 -13.66 13.23
N GLY A 69 18.75 -14.14 12.33
CA GLY A 69 19.90 -13.37 11.84
C GLY A 69 19.50 -12.22 10.92
N PRO A 70 20.46 -11.37 10.51
CA PRO A 70 20.23 -10.31 9.54
C PRO A 70 19.73 -10.85 8.18
N PRO A 71 19.08 -10.02 7.35
CA PRO A 71 18.76 -8.62 7.63
C PRO A 71 17.71 -8.47 8.75
N PHE A 72 17.65 -7.31 9.40
CA PHE A 72 16.59 -6.88 10.29
C PHE A 72 15.66 -5.90 9.56
N LEU A 73 14.57 -5.47 10.19
CA LEU A 73 13.68 -4.48 9.55
C LEU A 73 14.39 -3.14 9.30
N GLU A 74 15.32 -2.73 10.16
CA GLU A 74 16.15 -1.55 10.00
C GLU A 74 16.97 -1.65 8.71
N ASP A 75 17.56 -2.82 8.43
CA ASP A 75 18.37 -3.04 7.23
C ASP A 75 17.54 -2.93 5.96
N LEU A 76 16.30 -3.46 5.96
CA LEU A 76 15.40 -3.35 4.82
C LEU A 76 14.92 -1.92 4.60
N VAL A 77 14.61 -1.20 5.68
CA VAL A 77 14.21 0.22 5.61
C VAL A 77 15.35 1.05 5.05
N ALA A 78 16.57 0.87 5.57
CA ALA A 78 17.76 1.58 5.09
C ALA A 78 18.03 1.30 3.59
N GLN A 79 17.91 0.05 3.15
CA GLN A 79 18.02 -0.30 1.73
C GLN A 79 16.94 0.38 0.87
N ALA A 80 15.72 0.54 1.40
CA ALA A 80 14.61 1.17 0.70
C ALA A 80 14.71 2.71 0.62
N GLU A 81 15.49 3.37 1.49
CA GLU A 81 15.54 4.83 1.61
C GLU A 81 15.90 5.53 0.30
N LEU A 82 16.93 5.06 -0.41
CA LEU A 82 17.33 5.64 -1.69
C LEU A 82 16.17 5.62 -2.71
N HIS A 83 15.46 4.50 -2.78
CA HIS A 83 14.35 4.34 -3.71
C HIS A 83 13.12 5.14 -3.29
N LEU A 84 12.82 5.23 -1.99
CA LEU A 84 11.77 6.10 -1.46
C LEU A 84 12.07 7.59 -1.75
N ALA A 85 13.34 8.00 -1.66
CA ALA A 85 13.78 9.35 -2.00
C ALA A 85 13.63 9.64 -3.50
N LEU A 86 14.02 8.71 -4.37
CA LEU A 86 13.85 8.82 -5.83
C LEU A 86 12.37 8.97 -6.23
N LEU A 87 11.47 8.30 -5.52
CA LEU A 87 10.02 8.45 -5.74
C LEU A 87 9.52 9.83 -5.31
N GLY A 88 10.18 10.53 -4.39
CA GLY A 88 9.79 11.86 -3.94
C GLY A 88 8.29 11.95 -3.62
N ASN A 89 7.57 12.82 -4.33
CA ASN A 89 6.13 13.04 -4.18
C ASN A 89 5.25 12.19 -5.11
N ILE A 90 5.82 11.24 -5.86
CA ILE A 90 5.04 10.31 -6.70
C ILE A 90 3.99 9.60 -5.85
N GLY A 91 2.77 9.55 -6.34
CA GLY A 91 1.67 8.84 -5.71
C GLY A 91 0.82 8.15 -6.76
N LEU A 92 -0.21 7.44 -6.31
CA LEU A 92 -1.06 6.62 -7.18
C LEU A 92 -1.70 7.41 -8.35
N THR A 93 -1.86 8.74 -8.24
CA THR A 93 -2.45 9.59 -9.28
C THR A 93 -1.43 10.24 -10.22
N THR A 94 -0.13 9.95 -10.07
CA THR A 94 0.95 10.54 -10.88
C THR A 94 1.89 9.50 -11.52
N LEU A 95 1.47 8.24 -11.55
CA LEU A 95 2.29 7.12 -12.05
C LEU A 95 2.46 7.07 -13.57
N HIS A 96 1.52 7.64 -14.34
CA HIS A 96 1.69 7.79 -15.79
C HIS A 96 2.86 8.70 -16.19
N HIS A 97 3.39 9.48 -15.25
CA HIS A 97 4.55 10.36 -15.44
C HIS A 97 5.85 9.79 -14.83
N LEU A 98 5.89 8.50 -14.50
CA LEU A 98 7.11 7.86 -13.99
C LEU A 98 8.28 8.05 -14.95
N THR A 99 9.36 8.62 -14.45
CA THR A 99 10.65 8.58 -15.14
C THR A 99 11.26 7.18 -15.04
N PRO A 100 12.22 6.80 -15.92
CA PRO A 100 12.87 5.49 -15.82
C PRO A 100 13.49 5.23 -14.42
N PRO A 101 14.20 6.17 -13.78
CA PRO A 101 14.69 5.97 -12.41
C PRO A 101 13.59 5.72 -11.37
N GLN A 102 12.43 6.36 -11.50
CA GLN A 102 11.30 6.15 -10.59
C GLN A 102 10.62 4.79 -10.81
N TYR A 103 10.52 4.36 -12.07
CA TYR A 103 10.05 3.01 -12.40
C TYR A 103 10.96 1.94 -11.80
N ASP A 104 12.28 2.11 -11.94
CA ASP A 104 13.28 1.22 -11.37
C ASP A 104 13.22 1.26 -9.84
N ALA A 105 13.02 2.43 -9.23
CA ALA A 105 12.84 2.55 -7.79
C ALA A 105 11.64 1.75 -7.27
N LEU A 106 10.49 1.77 -7.96
CA LEU A 106 9.35 0.89 -7.61
C LEU A 106 9.76 -0.58 -7.71
N CYS A 107 10.43 -0.97 -8.80
CA CYS A 107 10.87 -2.36 -8.96
C CYS A 107 11.83 -2.79 -7.83
N GLN A 108 12.75 -1.93 -7.42
CA GLN A 108 13.68 -2.23 -6.33
C GLN A 108 13.00 -2.30 -4.96
N LEU A 109 12.01 -1.43 -4.69
CA LEU A 109 11.21 -1.54 -3.46
C LEU A 109 10.51 -2.90 -3.36
N TRP A 110 10.01 -3.43 -4.47
CA TRP A 110 9.41 -4.75 -4.50
C TRP A 110 10.40 -5.85 -4.08
N GLU A 111 11.61 -5.84 -4.65
CA GLU A 111 12.64 -6.83 -4.34
C GLU A 111 13.12 -6.72 -2.89
N ILE A 112 13.47 -5.52 -2.44
CA ILE A 112 13.93 -5.25 -1.06
C ILE A 112 12.87 -5.68 -0.04
N LEU A 113 11.62 -5.26 -0.27
CA LEU A 113 10.52 -5.55 0.65
C LEU A 113 9.99 -6.99 0.50
N GLY A 114 10.44 -7.74 -0.50
CA GLY A 114 10.38 -9.20 -0.47
C GLY A 114 11.08 -9.76 0.78
N GLY A 115 12.08 -9.06 1.31
CA GLY A 115 12.77 -9.40 2.55
C GLY A 115 11.95 -9.31 3.83
N VAL A 116 10.72 -8.76 3.84
CA VAL A 116 9.93 -8.60 5.09
C VAL A 116 9.54 -9.92 5.76
N ALA A 117 9.72 -11.05 5.07
CA ALA A 117 9.59 -12.39 5.64
C ALA A 117 10.99 -13.00 5.92
N VAL A 118 11.09 -13.85 6.94
CA VAL A 118 12.37 -14.43 7.38
C VAL A 118 12.85 -15.54 6.45
N GLU A 119 11.99 -16.52 6.17
CA GLU A 119 12.40 -17.81 5.60
C GLU A 119 12.46 -17.79 4.06
N LYS A 120 11.54 -17.07 3.42
CA LYS A 120 11.39 -16.98 1.96
C LYS A 120 10.79 -15.62 1.60
N PRO A 121 11.04 -15.09 0.38
CA PRO A 121 10.57 -13.76 -0.03
C PRO A 121 9.06 -13.59 0.12
N ALA A 122 8.62 -12.59 0.88
CA ALA A 122 7.22 -12.31 1.17
C ALA A 122 6.35 -12.33 -0.09
N SER A 123 5.10 -12.76 0.07
CA SER A 123 4.12 -12.66 -1.02
C SER A 123 3.86 -11.18 -1.36
N GLU A 124 3.20 -10.93 -2.49
CA GLU A 124 2.79 -9.60 -2.92
C GLU A 124 1.98 -8.86 -1.85
N VAL A 125 1.25 -9.59 -1.00
CA VAL A 125 0.51 -9.02 0.14
C VAL A 125 1.46 -8.31 1.11
N GLY A 126 2.57 -8.95 1.46
CA GLY A 126 3.52 -8.42 2.43
C GLY A 126 4.29 -7.24 1.86
N ILE A 127 4.74 -7.38 0.62
CA ILE A 127 5.47 -6.34 -0.11
C ILE A 127 4.60 -5.08 -0.22
N THR A 128 3.38 -5.20 -0.73
CA THR A 128 2.50 -4.04 -0.93
C THR A 128 2.02 -3.40 0.37
N LYS A 129 1.85 -4.16 1.46
CA LYS A 129 1.60 -3.58 2.80
C LYS A 129 2.78 -2.75 3.30
N ALA A 130 4.00 -3.24 3.11
CA ALA A 130 5.21 -2.51 3.50
C ALA A 130 5.39 -1.23 2.66
N VAL A 131 5.18 -1.30 1.34
CA VAL A 131 5.18 -0.10 0.47
C VAL A 131 4.11 0.90 0.90
N LEU A 132 2.89 0.44 1.16
CA LEU A 132 1.79 1.31 1.60
C LEU A 132 2.18 2.08 2.87
N LEU A 133 2.77 1.40 3.87
CA LEU A 133 3.21 2.02 5.11
C LEU A 133 4.38 3.00 4.88
N LEU A 134 5.45 2.56 4.22
CA LEU A 134 6.66 3.35 4.00
C LEU A 134 6.41 4.60 3.13
N THR A 135 5.45 4.53 2.21
CA THR A 135 5.05 5.67 1.37
C THR A 135 3.95 6.52 2.01
N ARG A 136 3.55 6.21 3.26
CA ARG A 136 2.47 6.88 4.00
C ARG A 136 1.16 6.92 3.19
N GLY A 137 0.88 5.83 2.48
CA GLY A 137 -0.36 5.65 1.74
C GLY A 137 -0.36 6.27 0.35
N ARG A 138 0.74 6.88 -0.11
CA ARG A 138 0.80 7.45 -1.46
C ARG A 138 0.74 6.37 -2.54
N ILE A 139 1.37 5.23 -2.30
CA ILE A 139 1.40 4.09 -3.22
C ILE A 139 0.69 2.90 -2.56
N GLY A 140 -0.25 2.30 -3.27
CA GLY A 140 -1.12 1.21 -2.79
C GLY A 140 -2.00 0.70 -3.93
N PRO A 141 -2.95 -0.21 -3.68
CA PRO A 141 -3.41 -0.72 -2.36
C PRO A 141 -2.56 -1.89 -1.81
N ALA A 142 -2.89 -2.37 -0.61
CA ALA A 142 -2.36 -3.62 -0.09
C ALA A 142 -3.09 -4.81 -0.73
N LEU A 143 -2.36 -5.68 -1.44
CA LEU A 143 -2.94 -6.72 -2.30
C LEU A 143 -3.37 -7.98 -1.54
N ASP A 144 -4.11 -7.85 -0.45
CA ASP A 144 -4.72 -9.00 0.22
C ASP A 144 -5.76 -9.72 -0.66
N SER A 145 -6.33 -10.82 -0.18
CA SER A 145 -7.29 -11.61 -0.96
C SER A 145 -8.54 -10.82 -1.33
N ARG A 146 -9.02 -9.93 -0.46
CA ARG A 146 -10.23 -9.13 -0.70
C ARG A 146 -9.97 -8.06 -1.74
N VAL A 147 -8.86 -7.33 -1.60
CA VAL A 147 -8.47 -6.29 -2.56
C VAL A 147 -8.24 -6.90 -3.95
N ARG A 148 -7.55 -8.03 -4.06
CA ARG A 148 -7.34 -8.69 -5.35
C ARG A 148 -8.63 -9.22 -5.97
N ALA A 149 -9.52 -9.80 -5.17
CA ALA A 149 -10.83 -10.21 -5.65
C ALA A 149 -11.65 -9.03 -6.17
N GLY A 150 -11.66 -7.90 -5.44
CA GLY A 150 -12.33 -6.68 -5.88
C GLY A 150 -11.73 -6.06 -7.15
N LEU A 151 -10.42 -6.16 -7.32
CA LEU A 151 -9.72 -5.78 -8.56
C LEU A 151 -9.94 -6.77 -9.71
N GLY A 152 -10.45 -7.98 -9.45
CA GLY A 152 -10.57 -9.03 -10.46
C GLY A 152 -9.22 -9.58 -10.94
N ILE A 153 -8.20 -9.58 -10.08
CA ILE A 153 -6.83 -10.00 -10.43
C ILE A 153 -6.36 -11.24 -9.66
N GLY A 154 -5.41 -11.96 -10.25
CA GLY A 154 -4.69 -13.05 -9.62
C GLY A 154 -3.56 -12.61 -8.69
N ARG A 155 -2.63 -13.52 -8.42
CA ARG A 155 -1.37 -13.23 -7.71
C ARG A 155 -0.46 -12.42 -8.62
N VAL A 156 0.04 -11.28 -8.13
CA VAL A 156 1.09 -10.51 -8.79
C VAL A 156 2.45 -11.16 -8.50
N ARG A 157 3.20 -11.53 -9.54
CA ARG A 157 4.41 -12.37 -9.41
C ARG A 157 5.72 -11.64 -9.69
N SER A 158 5.65 -10.41 -10.18
CA SER A 158 6.85 -9.63 -10.53
C SER A 158 6.67 -8.14 -10.24
N PRO A 159 7.77 -7.40 -10.02
CA PRO A 159 7.73 -5.95 -9.87
C PRO A 159 7.09 -5.25 -11.07
N LYS A 160 7.38 -5.70 -12.30
CA LYS A 160 6.83 -5.11 -13.53
C LYS A 160 5.31 -5.26 -13.62
N GLU A 161 4.79 -6.42 -13.21
CA GLU A 161 3.35 -6.66 -13.15
C GLU A 161 2.69 -5.77 -12.09
N TRP A 162 3.34 -5.60 -10.94
CA TRP A 162 2.87 -4.69 -9.90
C TRP A 162 2.82 -3.23 -10.37
N VAL A 163 3.87 -2.71 -11.01
CA VAL A 163 3.85 -1.33 -11.52
C VAL A 163 2.74 -1.13 -12.58
N ARG A 164 2.55 -2.10 -13.47
CA ARG A 164 1.43 -2.09 -14.44
C ARG A 164 0.06 -2.08 -13.75
N LEU A 165 -0.07 -2.77 -12.61
CA LEU A 165 -1.28 -2.73 -11.80
C LEU A 165 -1.53 -1.33 -11.24
N LEU A 166 -0.51 -0.71 -10.66
CA LEU A 166 -0.64 0.63 -10.09
C LEU A 166 -1.06 1.67 -11.15
N ILE A 167 -0.49 1.60 -12.36
CA ILE A 167 -0.87 2.46 -13.49
C ILE A 167 -2.31 2.18 -13.95
N ALA A 168 -2.76 0.92 -13.91
CA ALA A 168 -4.15 0.59 -14.24
C ALA A 168 -5.14 1.12 -13.19
N ILE A 169 -4.76 1.12 -11.91
CA ILE A 169 -5.54 1.69 -10.82
C ILE A 169 -5.59 3.23 -10.94
N GLU A 170 -4.49 3.87 -11.29
CA GLU A 170 -4.47 5.30 -11.61
C GLU A 170 -5.48 5.65 -12.71
N ALA A 171 -5.50 4.87 -13.79
CA ALA A 171 -6.44 5.07 -14.88
C ALA A 171 -7.91 4.85 -14.44
N ASP A 172 -8.16 3.92 -13.52
CA ASP A 172 -9.48 3.69 -12.91
C ASP A 172 -9.94 4.91 -12.09
N ILE A 173 -9.05 5.48 -11.28
CA ILE A 173 -9.33 6.74 -10.53
C ILE A 173 -9.67 7.87 -11.51
N ARG A 174 -8.85 8.09 -12.54
CA ARG A 174 -9.15 9.13 -13.55
C ARG A 174 -10.47 8.88 -14.27
N GLY A 175 -10.79 7.62 -14.54
CA GLY A 175 -12.06 7.22 -15.14
C GLY A 175 -13.26 7.62 -14.28
N PHE A 176 -13.18 7.39 -12.97
CA PHE A 176 -14.17 7.86 -12.01
C PHE A 176 -14.31 9.39 -12.05
N GLU A 177 -13.20 10.12 -11.94
CA GLU A 177 -13.22 11.59 -11.87
C GLU A 177 -13.81 12.20 -13.14
N SER A 178 -13.46 11.65 -14.31
CA SER A 178 -14.00 12.07 -15.60
C SER A 178 -15.49 11.76 -15.75
N ALA A 179 -15.97 10.64 -15.22
CA ALA A 179 -17.37 10.22 -15.36
C ALA A 179 -18.32 11.02 -14.47
N HIS A 180 -17.85 11.44 -13.28
CA HIS A 180 -18.70 12.06 -12.27
C HIS A 180 -18.43 13.55 -12.04
N GLY A 181 -17.35 14.12 -12.60
CA GLY A 181 -17.01 15.53 -12.43
C GLY A 181 -16.61 15.90 -10.99
N VAL A 182 -16.30 14.90 -10.16
CA VAL A 182 -15.88 15.05 -8.76
C VAL A 182 -14.55 14.33 -8.59
N SER A 183 -13.60 14.94 -7.87
CA SER A 183 -12.33 14.25 -7.57
C SER A 183 -12.57 13.02 -6.70
N PHE A 184 -11.76 11.98 -6.86
CA PHE A 184 -11.89 10.76 -6.06
C PHE A 184 -11.71 11.07 -4.56
N ARG A 185 -10.86 12.05 -4.22
CA ARG A 185 -10.72 12.56 -2.84
C ARG A 185 -11.92 13.40 -2.39
N GLY A 186 -12.60 14.11 -3.30
CA GLY A 186 -13.84 14.81 -2.98
C GLY A 186 -14.99 13.86 -2.62
N ALA A 187 -14.97 12.65 -3.19
CA ALA A 187 -15.97 11.61 -2.93
C ALA A 187 -15.75 10.80 -1.64
N VAL A 188 -14.61 10.95 -0.94
CA VAL A 188 -14.39 10.27 0.35
C VAL A 188 -14.88 11.12 1.54
N PRO A 189 -15.19 10.51 2.70
CA PRO A 189 -15.51 11.22 3.93
C PRO A 189 -14.40 12.20 4.32
N GLU A 190 -14.78 13.33 4.92
CA GLU A 190 -13.90 14.46 5.16
C GLU A 190 -12.67 14.09 6.00
N GLU A 191 -12.89 13.30 7.05
CA GLU A 191 -11.86 12.81 7.97
C GLU A 191 -10.76 12.00 7.28
N PHE A 192 -11.03 11.41 6.11
CA PHE A 192 -10.06 10.61 5.36
C PHE A 192 -9.40 11.39 4.21
N ARG A 193 -9.85 12.60 3.88
CA ARG A 193 -9.33 13.39 2.74
C ARG A 193 -7.83 13.71 2.86
N GLY A 194 -7.28 13.69 4.07
CA GLY A 194 -5.84 13.88 4.31
C GLY A 194 -4.97 12.69 3.93
N LEU A 195 -5.55 11.51 3.70
CA LEU A 195 -4.81 10.28 3.42
C LEU A 195 -4.19 10.27 2.01
N GLY A 196 -3.14 9.45 1.84
CA GLY A 196 -2.56 9.18 0.54
C GLY A 196 -3.52 8.41 -0.38
N TRP A 197 -3.44 8.65 -1.69
CA TRP A 197 -4.34 8.05 -2.69
C TRP A 197 -4.34 6.52 -2.68
N GLY A 198 -3.17 5.91 -2.51
CA GLY A 198 -3.04 4.46 -2.37
C GLY A 198 -3.80 3.92 -1.17
N ARG A 199 -3.82 4.66 -0.05
CA ARG A 199 -4.61 4.28 1.14
C ARG A 199 -6.10 4.50 0.93
N LEU A 200 -6.51 5.60 0.30
CA LEU A 200 -7.94 5.81 -0.01
C LEU A 200 -8.49 4.70 -0.91
N TYR A 201 -7.75 4.33 -1.95
CA TYR A 201 -8.13 3.25 -2.84
C TYR A 201 -8.11 1.88 -2.13
N ASP A 202 -7.15 1.64 -1.23
CA ASP A 202 -7.13 0.47 -0.35
C ASP A 202 -8.39 0.39 0.53
N MET A 203 -8.87 1.53 1.05
CA MET A 203 -10.09 1.57 1.87
C MET A 203 -11.35 1.27 1.06
N VAL A 204 -11.42 1.68 -0.21
CA VAL A 204 -12.54 1.34 -1.10
C VAL A 204 -12.71 -0.17 -1.26
N LEU A 205 -11.63 -0.95 -1.26
CA LEU A 205 -11.67 -2.41 -1.47
C LEU A 205 -11.47 -3.23 -0.21
N GLY A 206 -11.01 -2.61 0.87
CA GLY A 206 -10.54 -3.29 2.06
C GLY A 206 -11.65 -3.86 2.96
N PRO A 207 -11.26 -4.38 4.14
CA PRO A 207 -12.19 -4.99 5.08
C PRO A 207 -13.28 -4.02 5.55
N ARG A 208 -14.42 -4.60 5.95
CA ARG A 208 -15.56 -3.93 6.57
C ARG A 208 -15.76 -4.53 7.95
N GLU A 209 -16.31 -3.74 8.86
CA GLU A 209 -16.82 -4.27 10.13
C GLU A 209 -17.88 -5.34 9.80
N ARG A 210 -17.81 -6.45 10.54
CA ARG A 210 -18.74 -7.58 10.38
C ARG A 210 -19.93 -7.39 11.29
#